data_AF-A0A345IJT7-F1
#
_entry.id   AF-A0A345IJT7-F1
#
_cell.length_a   1.000
_cell.length_b   1.000
_cell.length_c   1.000
_cell.angle_alpha   90.00
_cell.angle_beta   90.00
_cell.angle_gamma   90.00
#
_symmetry.space_group_name_H-M   'P 1'
#
loop_
_entity.id
_entity.type
_entity.pdbx_description
1 polymer ?
#
loop_
_entity_poly.entity_id
_entity_poly.type
_entity_poly.pdbx_seq_one_letter_code
_entity_poly.pdbx_strand_id
1 'polypeptide(L)' 'MIAWVDLLIEGDSHPRRFDSYATLRAYVLKLERLSEDAADELMVAGVVRPPLARREYRIQRLPLPDANGAD' A
#
# COMPACT_ATOMS: atom_id res chain seq x y z
N MET A 1 -8.57 7.45 -14.82
CA MET A 1 -7.67 8.12 -13.87
C MET A 1 -7.14 7.06 -12.92
N ILE A 2 -5.83 6.83 -12.87
CA ILE A 2 -5.24 5.79 -12.00
C ILE A 2 -4.85 6.47 -10.68
N ALA A 3 -5.49 6.08 -9.59
CA ALA A 3 -5.11 6.53 -8.25
C ALA A 3 -3.90 5.71 -7.80
N TRP A 4 -2.72 6.34 -7.80
CA TRP A 4 -1.50 5.69 -7.36
C TRP A 4 -1.56 5.36 -5.87
N VAL A 5 -1.00 4.20 -5.52
CA VAL A 5 -1.00 3.67 -4.17
C VAL A 5 0.44 3.43 -3.76
N ASP A 6 0.95 4.20 -2.80
CA ASP A 6 2.27 4.00 -2.23
C ASP A 6 2.18 3.07 -1.02
N LEU A 7 3.03 2.05 -0.98
CA LEU A 7 3.24 1.16 0.16
C LEU A 7 4.50 1.61 0.90
N LEU A 8 4.30 2.04 2.15
CA LEU A 8 5.39 2.32 3.09
C LEU A 8 5.62 1.10 3.95
N ILE A 9 6.89 0.71 4.10
CA ILE A 9 7.31 -0.45 4.89
C ILE A 9 8.25 0.07 5.98
N GLU A 10 8.03 -0.37 7.20
CA GLU A 10 8.92 -0.05 8.32
C GLU A 10 10.36 -0.51 8.03
N GLY A 11 11.30 0.43 8.13
CA GLY A 11 12.71 0.24 7.80
C GLY A 11 13.06 0.40 6.30
N ASP A 12 12.08 0.66 5.44
CA ASP A 12 12.30 0.97 4.02
C ASP A 12 12.14 2.48 3.78
N SER A 13 13.21 3.13 3.31
CA SER A 13 13.21 4.57 3.02
C SER A 13 12.48 4.93 1.73
N HIS A 14 12.14 3.95 0.88
CA HIS A 14 11.58 4.19 -0.46
C HIS A 14 10.17 3.58 -0.59
N PRO A 15 9.11 4.41 -0.62
CA PRO A 15 7.75 3.90 -0.79
C PRO A 15 7.61 3.18 -2.14
N ARG A 16 7.01 2.00 -2.11
CA ARG A 16 6.76 1.21 -3.32
C ARG A 16 5.44 1.62 -3.93
N ARG A 17 5.49 2.16 -5.14
CA ARG A 17 4.31 2.67 -5.84
C ARG A 17 3.63 1.59 -6.67
N PHE A 18 2.31 1.51 -6.54
CA PHE A 18 1.43 0.60 -7.26
C PHE A 18 0.36 1.37 -8.01
N ASP A 19 -0.05 0.84 -9.16
CA ASP A 19 -1.13 1.39 -9.97
C ASP A 19 -2.52 1.06 -9.38
N SER A 20 -2.63 -0.07 -8.66
CA SER A 20 -3.91 -0.61 -8.18
C SER A 20 -3.76 -1.40 -6.89
N TYR A 21 -4.84 -1.44 -6.10
CA TYR A 21 -4.96 -2.30 -4.91
C TYR A 21 -4.78 -3.79 -5.22
N ALA A 22 -5.20 -4.25 -6.41
CA ALA A 22 -5.02 -5.63 -6.84
C ALA A 22 -3.53 -5.99 -7.00
N THR A 23 -2.74 -5.11 -7.64
CA THR A 23 -1.30 -5.27 -7.81
C THR A 23 -0.58 -5.24 -6.46
N LEU A 24 -0.96 -4.30 -5.57
CA LEU A 24 -0.43 -4.20 -4.21
C LEU A 24 -0.71 -5.48 -3.42
N ARG A 25 -1.94 -5.99 -3.45
CA ARG A 25 -2.32 -7.23 -2.76
C ARG A 25 -1.51 -8.43 -3.25
N ALA A 26 -1.41 -8.61 -4.56
CA ALA A 26 -0.61 -9.69 -5.14
C ALA A 26 0.87 -9.58 -4.76
N TYR A 27 1.39 -8.35 -4.68
CA TYR A 27 2.76 -8.06 -4.28
C TYR A 27 3.02 -8.45 -2.83
N VAL A 28 2.19 -8.00 -1.89
CA VAL A 28 2.40 -8.27 -0.45
C VAL A 28 2.26 -9.76 -0.11
N LEU A 29 1.38 -10.48 -0.81
CA LEU A 29 1.23 -11.93 -0.66
C LEU A 29 2.42 -12.72 -1.22
N LYS A 30 2.97 -12.29 -2.37
CA LYS A 30 4.05 -13.04 -3.06
C LYS A 30 5.45 -12.66 -2.60
N LEU A 31 5.75 -11.36 -2.54
CA LEU A 31 7.10 -10.86 -2.24
C LEU A 31 7.33 -10.71 -0.74
N GLU A 32 6.43 -10.02 -0.05
CA GLU A 32 6.54 -9.82 1.40
C GLU A 32 6.05 -11.05 2.19
N ARG A 33 5.40 -12.00 1.52
CA ARG A 33 4.86 -13.25 2.09
C ARG A 33 3.95 -12.99 3.29
N LEU A 34 3.16 -11.92 3.23
CA LEU A 34 2.10 -11.63 4.20
C LEU A 34 1.02 -12.70 4.10
N SER A 35 0.40 -13.00 5.23
CA SER A 35 -0.80 -13.85 5.27
C SER A 35 -1.96 -13.16 4.56
N GLU A 36 -2.92 -13.94 4.08
CA GLU A 36 -4.12 -13.40 3.43
C GLU A 36 -4.88 -12.44 4.34
N ASP A 37 -4.96 -12.76 5.63
CA ASP A 37 -5.59 -11.96 6.68
C ASP A 37 -4.90 -10.59 6.85
N ALA A 38 -3.57 -10.58 6.92
CA ALA A 38 -2.79 -9.34 7.03
C ALA A 38 -2.87 -8.48 5.75
N ALA A 39 -2.95 -9.13 4.59
CA ALA A 39 -3.14 -8.42 3.33
C ALA A 39 -4.53 -7.79 3.25
N ASP A 40 -5.57 -8.51 3.70
CA ASP A 40 -6.95 -8.00 3.74
C ASP A 40 -7.08 -6.80 4.69
N GLU A 41 -6.55 -6.94 5.91
CA GLU A 41 -6.49 -5.86 6.91
C GLU A 41 -5.76 -4.63 6.35
N LEU A 42 -4.65 -4.83 5.62
CA LEU A 42 -3.93 -3.74 4.97
C LEU A 42 -4.79 -3.04 3.91
N MET A 43 -5.66 -3.74 3.17
CA MET A 43 -6.57 -3.11 2.21
C MET A 43 -7.71 -2.35 2.89
N VAL A 44 -8.22 -2.87 4.00
CA VAL A 44 -9.38 -2.33 4.73
C VAL A 44 -8.96 -1.16 5.63
N ALA A 45 -8.02 -1.38 6.54
CA ALA A 45 -7.53 -0.39 7.48
C ALA A 45 -6.50 0.57 6.86
N GLY A 46 -5.88 0.19 5.74
CA GLY A 46 -4.80 0.97 5.12
C GLY A 46 -3.47 0.88 5.87
N VAL A 47 -3.40 0.07 6.93
CA VAL A 47 -2.18 -0.18 7.71
C VAL A 47 -2.28 -1.55 8.37
N VAL A 48 -1.17 -2.28 8.42
CA VAL A 48 -1.04 -3.52 9.20
C VAL A 48 0.25 -3.48 10.01
N ARG A 49 0.21 -4.03 11.22
CA ARG A 49 1.30 -4.00 12.21
C ARG A 49 1.48 -5.38 12.83
N PRO A 50 2.56 -5.61 13.59
CA PRO A 50 2.63 -6.77 14.49
C PRO A 50 1.42 -6.81 15.43
N PRO A 51 0.82 -7.99 15.68
CA PRO A 51 1.31 -9.35 15.39
C PRO A 51 0.92 -9.93 14.02
N LEU A 52 0.09 -9.25 13.23
CA LEU A 52 -0.39 -9.74 11.92
C LEU A 52 0.71 -9.74 10.85
N ALA A 53 1.64 -8.79 10.96
CA ALA A 53 2.78 -8.63 10.07
C ALA A 53 4.09 -8.57 10.86
N ARG A 54 5.21 -8.99 10.25
CA ARG A 54 6.54 -8.93 10.91
C ARG A 54 7.02 -7.50 11.19
N ARG A 55 6.47 -6.52 10.47
CA ARG A 55 6.86 -5.11 10.46
C ARG A 55 5.62 -4.28 10.08
N GLU A 56 5.63 -2.97 10.34
CA GLU A 56 4.52 -2.10 9.91
C GLU A 56 4.52 -1.92 8.39
N TYR A 57 3.34 -2.10 7.77
CA TYR A 57 3.07 -1.76 6.38
C TYR A 57 1.92 -0.77 6.33
N ARG A 58 2.07 0.31 5.57
CA ARG A 58 1.06 1.36 5.45
C ARG A 58 0.80 1.68 4.00
N ILE A 59 -0.46 1.83 3.65
CA ILE A 59 -0.90 2.29 2.34
C ILE A 59 -1.17 3.80 2.40
N GLN A 60 -0.55 4.53 1.48
CA GLN A 60 -0.82 5.93 1.24
C GLN A 60 -1.37 6.08 -0.19
N ARG A 61 -2.64 6.46 -0.30
CA ARG A 61 -3.20 6.86 -1.61
C ARG A 61 -2.65 8.24 -1.94
N LEU A 62 -2.03 8.37 -3.10
CA LEU A 62 -1.79 9.69 -3.67
C LEU A 62 -3.13 10.23 -4.16
N PRO A 63 -3.58 11.41 -3.69
CA PRO A 63 -4.67 12.08 -4.34
C PRO A 63 -4.26 12.27 -5.81
N LEU A 64 -5.18 11.97 -6.71
CA LEU A 64 -5.03 12.32 -8.11
C LEU A 64 -4.59 13.79 -8.17
N PRO A 65 -3.63 14.17 -9.04
CA PRO A 65 -3.37 15.58 -9.25
C PRO A 65 -4.72 16.18 -9.63
N ASP A 66 -5.21 17.09 -8.79
CA ASP A 66 -6.44 17.81 -9.07
C ASP A 66 -6.25 18.41 -10.46
N ALA A 67 -7.14 18.07 -11.41
CA ALA A 67 -7.05 18.55 -12.78
C ALA A 67 -7.42 20.04 -12.90
N ASN A 68 -7.21 20.82 -11.84
CA ASN A 68 -7.52 22.23 -11.74
C ASN A 68 -6.32 23.00 -11.15
N GLY A 69 -5.38 23.25 -12.04
CA GLY A 69 -4.28 24.18 -11.83
C GLY A 69 -3.93 24.81 -13.17
N ALA A 70 -4.95 25.38 -13.84
CA ALA A 70 -4.72 26.39 -14.84
C ALA A 70 -4.31 27.68 -14.11
N ASP A 71 -3.07 28.08 -14.29
CA ASP A 71 -2.62 29.48 -14.24
C ASP A 71 -1.96 29.80 -15.58
#